data_AF-A0A8T3Z7V2-F1
#
_entry.id   AF-A0A8T3Z7V2-F1
#
_cell.length_a   1.000
_cell.length_b   1.000
_cell.length_c   1.000
_cell.angle_alpha   90.00
_cell.angle_beta   90.00
_cell.angle_gamma   90.00
#
_symmetry.space_group_name_H-M   'P 1'
#
loop_
_entity.id
_entity.type
_entity.pdbx_description
1 polymer ?
#
loop_
_entity_poly.entity_id
_entity_poly.type
_entity_poly.pdbx_seq_one_letter_code
_entity_poly.pdbx_strand_id
1 'polypeptide(L)'
;MKKLFGTFGVRRIANEVLTPEFASKLAAAYGTLVKGWVAVGGDPRTSTPLIKHAVISGLLSSGCQVVDLGILPTPAVQYAVRNYYDGGVIITASHNPPQYNGIKF
;
A
#
# COMPACT_ATOMS: atom_id res chain seq x y z
N MET A 1 -0.98 7.28 -22.49
CA MET A 1 -1.08 6.35 -21.34
C MET A 1 -2.09 6.89 -20.35
N LYS A 2 -3.08 6.11 -19.89
CA LYS A 2 -3.97 6.55 -18.80
C LYS A 2 -3.13 6.76 -17.54
N LYS A 3 -3.28 7.92 -16.87
CA LYS A 3 -2.51 8.30 -15.68
C LYS A 3 -2.79 7.31 -14.53
N LEU A 4 -1.76 6.55 -14.13
CA LEU A 4 -1.88 5.52 -13.09
C LEU A 4 -1.96 6.15 -11.69
N PHE A 5 -1.03 7.08 -11.41
CA PHE A 5 -0.95 7.81 -10.15
C PHE A 5 -1.85 9.06 -10.18
N GLY A 6 -2.80 9.13 -9.25
CA GLY A 6 -3.62 10.32 -9.00
C GLY A 6 -2.93 11.29 -8.04
N THR A 7 -3.72 12.18 -7.42
CA THR A 7 -3.21 13.19 -6.47
C THR A 7 -2.52 12.57 -5.25
N PHE A 8 -2.99 11.40 -4.78
CA PHE A 8 -2.44 10.70 -3.62
C PHE A 8 -2.43 9.19 -3.85
N GLY A 9 -1.52 8.73 -4.70
CA GLY A 9 -1.30 7.29 -4.97
C GLY A 9 -2.19 6.70 -6.07
N VAL A 10 -2.37 5.38 -6.02
CA VAL A 10 -3.21 4.63 -6.97
C VAL A 10 -4.53 4.30 -6.29
N ARG A 11 -5.66 4.71 -6.87
CA ARG A 11 -7.01 4.38 -6.39
C ARG A 11 -7.88 3.84 -7.51
N ARG A 12 -8.41 2.64 -7.35
CA ARG A 12 -9.30 1.97 -8.32
C ARG A 12 -10.25 1.02 -7.57
N ILE A 13 -11.23 0.47 -8.29
CA ILE A 13 -12.12 -0.56 -7.73
C ILE A 13 -11.29 -1.79 -7.36
N ALA A 14 -11.45 -2.24 -6.12
CA ALA A 14 -10.73 -3.39 -5.59
C ALA A 14 -11.18 -4.67 -6.29
N ASN A 15 -10.24 -5.57 -6.57
CA ASN A 15 -10.49 -6.84 -7.24
C ASN A 15 -11.04 -6.76 -8.69
N GLU A 16 -11.15 -5.56 -9.26
CA GLU A 16 -11.43 -5.36 -10.69
C GLU A 16 -10.21 -4.81 -11.40
N VAL A 17 -9.73 -3.64 -10.95
CA VAL A 17 -8.55 -2.98 -11.53
C VAL A 17 -7.40 -2.96 -10.54
N LEU A 18 -7.69 -2.71 -9.26
CA LEU A 18 -6.73 -2.89 -8.18
C LEU A 18 -6.78 -4.36 -7.73
N THR A 19 -6.19 -5.24 -8.53
CA THR A 19 -6.09 -6.67 -8.24
C THR A 19 -4.88 -6.98 -7.35
N PRO A 20 -4.83 -8.15 -6.69
CA PRO A 20 -3.65 -8.58 -5.93
C PRO A 20 -2.37 -8.63 -6.78
N GLU A 21 -2.46 -9.09 -8.03
CA GLU A 21 -1.31 -9.18 -8.94
C GLU A 21 -0.79 -7.79 -9.29
N PHE A 22 -1.70 -6.84 -9.52
CA PHE A 22 -1.34 -5.46 -9.76
C PHE A 22 -0.67 -4.84 -8.52
N ALA A 23 -1.28 -5.03 -7.34
CA ALA A 23 -0.78 -4.49 -6.07
C ALA A 23 0.62 -5.04 -5.73
N SER A 24 0.83 -6.35 -5.88
CA SER A 24 2.11 -7.00 -5.64
C SER A 24 3.20 -6.50 -6.59
N LYS A 25 2.93 -6.42 -7.89
CA LYS A 25 3.88 -5.89 -8.87
C LYS A 25 4.25 -4.43 -8.60
N LEU A 26 3.26 -3.61 -8.26
CA LEU A 26 3.49 -2.20 -7.94
C LEU A 26 4.34 -2.06 -6.66
N ALA A 27 4.05 -2.87 -5.64
CA ALA A 27 4.80 -2.88 -4.39
C ALA A 27 6.24 -3.36 -4.57
N ALA A 28 6.47 -4.41 -5.37
CA ALA A 28 7.81 -4.87 -5.71
C ALA A 28 8.61 -3.77 -6.43
N ALA A 29 7.98 -3.04 -7.36
CA ALA A 29 8.62 -1.91 -8.03
C ALA A 29 9.04 -0.81 -7.04
N TYR A 30 8.17 -0.45 -6.09
CA TYR A 30 8.51 0.50 -5.03
C TYR A 30 9.63 -0.02 -4.12
N GLY A 31 9.62 -1.31 -3.77
CA GLY A 31 10.65 -1.89 -2.91
C GLY A 31 12.05 -1.85 -3.51
N THR A 32 12.19 -1.88 -4.84
CA THR A 32 13.50 -1.68 -5.50
C THR A 32 14.09 -0.28 -5.28
N LEU A 33 13.24 0.72 -4.99
CA LEU A 33 13.65 2.11 -4.76
C LEU A 33 14.05 2.37 -3.31
N VAL A 34 13.26 1.88 -2.35
CA VAL A 34 13.48 2.18 -0.92
C VAL A 34 14.61 1.34 -0.35
N LYS A 35 14.50 -0.01 -0.46
CA LYS A 35 15.34 -0.99 0.25
C LYS A 35 15.27 -0.83 1.79
N GLY A 36 15.51 -1.89 2.56
CA GLY A 36 15.43 -1.83 4.05
C GLY A 36 14.04 -2.12 4.61
N TRP A 37 13.68 -1.52 5.75
CA TRP A 37 12.43 -1.77 6.48
C TRP A 37 11.28 -0.89 5.99
N VAL A 38 10.22 -1.52 5.50
CA VAL A 38 9.01 -0.85 5.00
C VAL A 38 7.82 -1.15 5.92
N ALA A 39 7.19 -0.09 6.42
CA ALA A 39 5.98 -0.21 7.22
C ALA A 39 4.75 -0.27 6.32
N VAL A 40 3.85 -1.21 6.58
CA VAL A 40 2.60 -1.37 5.84
C VAL A 40 1.42 -1.26 6.79
N GLY A 41 0.49 -0.34 6.52
CA GLY A 41 -0.76 -0.20 7.26
C GLY A 41 -1.98 -0.13 6.33
N GLY A 42 -3.18 -0.06 6.91
CA GLY A 42 -4.40 0.09 6.12
C GLY A 42 -5.59 0.64 6.90
N ASP A 43 -6.62 1.04 6.16
CA ASP A 43 -7.93 1.43 6.70
C ASP A 43 -8.89 0.20 6.80
N PRO A 44 -10.03 0.30 7.50
CA PRO A 44 -10.90 -0.87 7.77
C PRO A 44 -11.79 -1.29 6.58
N ARG A 45 -11.43 -0.96 5.33
CA ARG A 45 -12.18 -1.45 4.15
C ARG A 45 -12.11 -2.98 4.08
N THR A 46 -13.21 -3.62 3.68
CA THR A 46 -13.29 -5.08 3.53
C THR A 46 -12.26 -5.64 2.54
N SER A 47 -11.87 -4.85 1.54
CA SER A 47 -10.84 -5.20 0.56
C SER A 47 -9.40 -4.94 1.04
N THR A 48 -9.20 -4.25 2.17
CA THR A 48 -7.86 -3.89 2.65
C THR A 48 -6.98 -5.10 2.95
N PRO A 49 -7.44 -6.16 3.65
CA PRO A 49 -6.59 -7.33 3.91
C PRO A 49 -6.03 -7.96 2.63
N LEU A 50 -6.88 -8.13 1.61
CA LEU A 50 -6.50 -8.67 0.30
C LEU A 50 -5.37 -7.86 -0.34
N ILE A 51 -5.55 -6.54 -0.46
CA ILE A 51 -4.57 -5.67 -1.10
C ILE A 51 -3.31 -5.54 -0.24
N LYS A 52 -3.45 -5.46 1.09
CA LYS A 52 -2.32 -5.34 2.02
C LYS A 52 -1.39 -6.55 1.94
N HIS A 53 -1.93 -7.77 1.97
CA HIS A 53 -1.11 -8.97 1.86
C HIS A 53 -0.43 -9.09 0.49
N ALA A 54 -1.09 -8.67 -0.59
CA ALA A 54 -0.46 -8.59 -1.90
C ALA A 54 0.70 -7.59 -1.94
N VAL A 55 0.54 -6.41 -1.34
CA VAL A 55 1.61 -5.41 -1.19
C VAL A 55 2.78 -5.95 -0.37
N ILE A 56 2.51 -6.58 0.78
CA ILE A 56 3.54 -7.18 1.64
C ILE A 56 4.32 -8.24 0.83
N SER A 57 3.63 -9.12 0.11
CA SER A 57 4.28 -10.12 -0.74
C SER A 57 5.18 -9.48 -1.81
N GLY A 58 4.73 -8.41 -2.45
CA GLY A 58 5.52 -7.68 -3.44
C GLY A 58 6.79 -7.08 -2.84
N LEU A 59 6.67 -6.40 -1.70
CA LEU A 59 7.81 -5.79 -0.99
C LEU A 59 8.84 -6.85 -0.58
N LEU A 60 8.40 -7.95 0.04
CA LEU A 60 9.29 -9.04 0.44
C LEU A 60 10.01 -9.65 -0.77
N SER A 61 9.32 -9.83 -1.90
CA SER A 61 9.93 -10.37 -3.13
C SER A 61 11.02 -9.47 -3.71
N SER A 62 11.00 -8.17 -3.39
CA SER A 62 12.01 -7.20 -3.81
C SER A 62 13.20 -7.07 -2.85
N GLY A 63 13.21 -7.84 -1.76
CA GLY A 63 14.29 -7.82 -0.75
C GLY A 63 14.09 -6.83 0.40
N CYS A 64 12.92 -6.19 0.51
CA CYS A 64 12.59 -5.38 1.68
C CYS A 64 12.29 -6.26 2.90
N GLN A 65 12.55 -5.71 4.09
CA GLN A 65 11.99 -6.21 5.34
C GLN A 65 10.66 -5.48 5.58
N VAL A 66 9.62 -6.17 6.02
CA VAL A 66 8.28 -5.58 6.12
C VAL A 66 7.76 -5.67 7.55
N VAL A 67 7.24 -4.56 8.08
CA VAL A 67 6.46 -4.52 9.32
C VAL A 67 5.00 -4.23 8.99
N ASP A 68 4.10 -5.14 9.35
CA ASP A 68 2.66 -4.89 9.28
C ASP A 68 2.21 -4.14 10.54
N LEU A 69 1.80 -2.88 10.38
CA LEU A 69 1.28 -2.03 11.45
C LEU A 69 -0.21 -2.25 11.73
N GLY A 70 -0.87 -3.13 10.97
CA GLY A 70 -2.29 -3.41 11.12
C GLY A 70 -3.21 -2.33 10.56
N ILE A 71 -4.34 -2.12 11.22
CA ILE A 71 -5.32 -1.10 10.85
C ILE A 71 -5.03 0.18 11.63
N LEU A 72 -4.68 1.26 10.92
CA LEU A 72 -4.30 2.54 11.51
C LEU A 72 -4.71 3.71 10.61
N PRO A 73 -4.98 4.91 11.18
CA PRO A 73 -5.14 6.12 10.39
C PRO A 73 -3.89 6.45 9.56
N THR A 74 -4.09 7.09 8.39
CA THR A 74 -2.96 7.53 7.54
C THR A 74 -1.89 8.32 8.29
N PRO A 75 -2.22 9.30 9.15
CA PRO A 75 -1.20 10.05 9.88
C PRO A 75 -0.36 9.19 10.84
N ALA A 76 -0.93 8.13 11.40
CA ALA A 76 -0.19 7.23 12.30
C ALA A 76 0.85 6.40 11.54
N VAL A 77 0.50 5.89 10.35
CA VAL A 77 1.47 5.21 9.46
C VAL A 77 2.57 6.17 9.02
N GLN A 78 2.22 7.40 8.62
CA GLN A 78 3.20 8.42 8.23
C GLN A 78 4.14 8.78 9.37
N TYR A 79 3.62 8.93 10.59
CA TYR A 79 4.43 9.17 11.78
C TYR A 79 5.39 7.99 12.04
N ALA A 80 4.90 6.75 11.95
CA ALA A 80 5.73 5.58 12.16
C ALA A 80 6.89 5.51 11.14
N VAL A 81 6.59 5.73 9.86
CA VAL A 81 7.59 5.77 8.79
C VAL A 81 8.65 6.82 9.07
N ARG A 82 8.25 8.06 9.37
CA ARG A 82 9.18 9.17 9.60
C ARG A 82 10.18 8.92 10.73
N ASN A 83 9.81 8.13 11.74
CA ASN A 83 10.62 7.97 12.95
C ASN A 83 11.32 6.61 13.07
N TYR A 84 10.82 5.57 12.40
CA TYR A 84 11.25 4.18 12.66
C TYR A 84 11.55 3.34 11.43
N TYR A 85 11.23 3.78 10.21
CA TYR A 85 11.31 2.93 9.02
C TYR A 85 11.84 3.69 7.78
N ASP A 86 12.33 2.95 6.80
CA ASP A 86 12.95 3.52 5.58
C ASP A 86 11.90 3.89 4.53
N GLY A 87 10.70 3.29 4.61
CA GLY A 87 9.58 3.59 3.73
C GLY A 87 8.24 3.13 4.27
N GLY A 88 7.18 3.47 3.55
CA GLY A 88 5.81 3.26 4.00
C GLY A 88 4.86 2.91 2.87
N VAL A 89 3.88 2.08 3.17
CA VAL A 89 2.71 1.89 2.31
C VAL A 89 1.46 1.90 3.17
N ILE A 90 0.44 2.66 2.76
CA ILE A 90 -0.88 2.58 3.36
C ILE A 90 -1.95 2.23 2.35
N ILE A 91 -2.75 1.22 2.69
CA ILE A 91 -3.90 0.77 1.91
C ILE A 91 -5.12 1.58 2.32
N THR A 92 -5.57 2.48 1.43
CA THR A 92 -6.75 3.31 1.68
C THR A 92 -7.26 3.98 0.41
N ALA A 93 -8.58 4.10 0.30
CA ALA A 93 -9.25 4.94 -0.68
C ALA A 93 -9.71 6.31 -0.11
N SER A 94 -9.40 6.61 1.15
CA SER A 94 -9.83 7.83 1.85
C SER A 94 -11.36 8.01 1.77
N HIS A 95 -11.85 9.03 1.06
CA HIS A 95 -13.28 9.34 0.92
C HIS A 95 -13.96 8.62 -0.25
N ASN A 96 -13.24 7.86 -1.07
CA ASN A 96 -13.86 7.19 -2.21
C ASN A 96 -14.89 6.14 -1.73
N PRO A 97 -15.91 5.84 -2.56
CA PRO A 97 -16.93 4.84 -2.24
C PRO A 97 -16.36 3.48 -1.81
N PRO A 98 -17.13 2.64 -1.08
CA PRO A 98 -16.61 1.41 -0.45
C PRO A 98 -15.96 0.40 -1.40
N GLN A 99 -16.42 0.30 -2.64
CA GLN A 99 -15.86 -0.59 -3.67
C GLN A 99 -14.45 -0.19 -4.11
N TYR A 100 -14.04 1.06 -3.88
CA TYR A 100 -12.68 1.52 -4.17
C TYR A 100 -11.72 1.15 -3.04
N ASN A 101 -10.49 0.84 -3.41
CA ASN A 101 -9.36 0.89 -2.50
C ASN A 101 -8.17 1.60 -3.17
N GLY A 102 -7.07 1.72 -2.46
CA GLY A 102 -5.88 2.36 -3.00
C GLY A 102 -4.61 2.04 -2.25
N ILE A 103 -3.50 2.41 -2.89
CA ILE A 103 -2.15 2.25 -2.37
C ILE A 103 -1.51 3.63 -2.38
N LYS A 104 -1.05 4.09 -1.21
CA LYS A 104 -0.21 5.29 -1.05
C LYS A 104 1.16 4.87 -0.55
N PHE A 105 2.19 5.51 -1.08
CA PHE A 105 3.60 5.35 -0.71
C PHE A 105 4.07 6.59 0.05
#